data_AF-A0A957HKV1-F1
#
_entry.id   AF-A0A957HKV1-F1
#
_cell.length_a   1.000
_cell.length_b   1.000
_cell.length_c   1.000
_cell.angle_alpha   90.00
_cell.angle_beta   90.00
_cell.angle_gamma   90.00
#
_symmetry.space_group_name_H-M   'P 1'
#
loop_
_entity.id
_entity.type
_entity.pdbx_description
1 polymer ?
#
loop_
_entity_poly.entity_id
_entity_poly.type
_entity_poly.pdbx_seq_one_letter_code
_entity_poly.pdbx_strand_id
1 'polypeptide(L)' 'MSYSWDEVKRESNLQKHRLDFRDAQLVFAGLTLTFEDDRFEYGEQRFITIGLLSGEFVVIAHAEESEETTR' A
#
# COMPACT_ATOMS: atom_id res chain seq x y z
N MET A 1 -5.63 -0.45 12.02
CA MET A 1 -4.83 -0.84 10.85
C MET A 1 -3.37 -0.66 11.19
N SER A 2 -2.60 -1.74 11.19
CA SER A 2 -1.14 -1.72 11.26
C SER A 2 -0.59 -1.88 9.85
N TYR A 3 0.48 -1.17 9.55
CA TYR A 3 1.17 -1.26 8.26
C TYR A 3 2.54 -1.89 8.52
N SER A 4 2.87 -2.91 7.74
CA SER A 4 4.18 -3.55 7.73
C SER A 4 4.76 -3.50 6.33
N TRP A 5 6.08 -3.51 6.26
CA TRP A 5 6.81 -3.59 4.99
C TRP A 5 8.21 -4.11 5.24
N ASP A 6 8.82 -4.63 4.18
CA ASP A 6 10.24 -4.91 4.14
C ASP A 6 11.04 -3.60 3.98
N GLU A 7 12.09 -3.43 4.79
CA GLU A 7 12.88 -2.19 4.82
C GLU A 7 13.69 -1.99 3.53
N VAL A 8 14.19 -3.07 2.91
CA VAL A 8 14.90 -2.99 1.62
C VAL A 8 13.92 -2.54 0.52
N LYS A 9 12.68 -3.02 0.55
CA LYS A 9 11.63 -2.55 -0.35
C LYS A 9 11.31 -1.07 -0.13
N ARG A 10 11.20 -0.62 1.12
CA ARG A 10 10.98 0.80 1.46
C ARG A 10 12.09 1.69 0.92
N GLU A 11 13.36 1.35 1.18
CA GLU A 11 14.50 2.13 0.69
C GLU A 11 14.54 2.18 -0.84
N SER A 12 14.29 1.06 -1.50
CA SER A 12 14.21 1.00 -2.96
C SER A 12 13.07 1.88 -3.51
N ASN A 13 11.91 1.87 -2.85
CA ASN A 13 10.77 2.69 -3.24
C ASN A 13 11.06 4.19 -3.06
N LEU A 14 11.71 4.55 -1.96
CA LEU A 14 12.11 5.94 -1.69
C LEU A 14 13.09 6.44 -2.75
N GLN A 15 14.07 5.63 -3.16
CA GLN A 15 15.02 6.01 -4.21
C GLN A 15 14.36 6.13 -5.59
N LYS A 16 13.47 5.20 -5.94
CA LYS A 16 12.85 5.14 -7.28
C LYS A 16 11.72 6.15 -7.45
N HIS A 17 10.89 6.30 -6.44
CA HIS A 17 9.62 7.03 -6.52
C HIS A 17 9.57 8.26 -5.63
N ARG A 18 10.56 8.45 -4.73
CA ARG A 18 10.59 9.54 -3.74
C ARG A 18 9.38 9.54 -2.80
N LEU A 19 8.77 8.36 -2.64
CA LEU A 19 7.65 8.13 -1.72
C LEU A 19 8.10 7.18 -0.62
N ASP A 20 7.85 7.56 0.63
CA ASP A 20 8.14 6.74 1.80
C ASP A 20 6.88 5.98 2.23
N PHE A 21 7.02 4.69 2.54
CA PHE A 21 5.91 3.89 3.06
C PHE A 21 5.41 4.37 4.41
N ARG A 22 6.25 5.09 5.17
CA ARG A 22 5.83 5.72 6.43
C ARG A 22 4.72 6.75 6.24
N ASP A 23 4.61 7.35 5.05
CA ASP A 23 3.57 8.33 4.73
C ASP A 23 2.26 7.67 4.31
N ALA A 24 2.23 6.35 4.10
CA ALA A 24 1.03 5.62 3.67
C ALA A 24 -0.15 5.86 4.61
N GLN A 25 0.09 5.95 5.93
CA GLN A 25 -0.97 6.22 6.91
C GLN A 25 -1.68 7.56 6.63
N LEU A 26 -0.96 8.58 6.16
CA LEU A 26 -1.55 9.88 5.83
C LEU A 26 -2.47 9.77 4.61
N VAL A 27 -2.10 8.96 3.63
CA VAL A 27 -2.91 8.69 2.44
C VAL A 27 -4.19 7.96 2.83
N PHE A 28 -4.07 6.88 3.61
CA PHE A 28 -5.21 6.07 4.06
C PHE A 28 -6.14 6.82 5.02
N ALA A 29 -5.66 7.84 5.73
CA ALA A 29 -6.49 8.71 6.56
C ALA A 29 -7.37 9.68 5.74
N GLY A 30 -7.06 9.86 4.45
CA GLY A 30 -7.81 10.73 3.54
C GLY A 30 -8.86 9.98 2.73
N LEU A 31 -9.39 10.67 1.70
CA LEU A 31 -10.25 10.04 0.71
C LEU A 31 -9.41 9.12 -0.18
N THR A 32 -9.82 7.86 -0.26
CA THR A 32 -9.13 6.84 -1.04
C THR A 32 -10.11 6.08 -1.92
N LEU A 33 -9.61 5.57 -3.04
CA LEU A 33 -10.28 4.60 -3.90
C LEU A 33 -9.42 3.33 -3.92
N THR A 34 -9.97 2.23 -3.43
CA THR A 34 -9.28 0.94 -3.38
C THR A 34 -10.00 -0.08 -4.24
N PHE A 35 -9.25 -0.87 -5.00
CA PHE A 35 -9.76 -1.97 -5.80
C PHE A 35 -8.74 -3.12 -5.83
N GLU A 36 -9.22 -4.33 -6.08
CA GLU A 36 -8.38 -5.53 -6.18
C GLU A 36 -7.45 -5.45 -7.40
N ASP A 37 -6.21 -5.91 -7.23
CA ASP A 37 -5.21 -6.02 -8.28
C ASP A 37 -5.18 -7.45 -8.83
N ASP A 38 -6.03 -7.72 -9.82
CA ASP A 38 -6.19 -9.01 -10.49
C ASP A 38 -5.35 -9.14 -11.78
N ARG A 39 -4.43 -8.20 -12.02
CA ARG A 39 -3.64 -8.15 -13.26
C ARG A 39 -2.74 -9.37 -13.45
N PHE A 40 -2.32 -10.03 -12.36
CA PHE A 40 -1.45 -11.20 -12.36
C PHE A 40 -1.81 -12.16 -11.22
N GLU A 41 -1.47 -13.44 -11.38
CA GLU A 41 -1.55 -14.41 -10.28
C GLU A 41 -0.36 -14.23 -9.33
N TYR A 42 -0.52 -13.37 -8.33
CA TYR A 42 0.54 -13.03 -7.37
C TYR A 42 0.75 -14.06 -6.25
N GLY A 43 -0.15 -15.05 -6.11
CA GLY A 43 -0.14 -16.01 -5.02
C GLY A 43 -0.65 -15.48 -3.67
N GLU A 44 -1.08 -14.22 -3.64
CA GLU A 44 -1.70 -13.52 -2.51
C GLU A 44 -2.71 -12.50 -3.04
N GLN A 45 -3.67 -12.09 -2.21
CA GLN A 45 -4.60 -11.03 -2.58
C GLN A 45 -3.89 -9.67 -2.49
N ARG A 46 -4.01 -8.87 -3.56
CA ARG A 46 -3.41 -7.54 -3.65
C ARG A 46 -4.45 -6.50 -3.99
N PHE A 47 -4.19 -5.28 -3.56
CA PHE A 47 -5.03 -4.13 -3.77
C PHE A 47 -4.21 -2.96 -4.27
N ILE A 48 -4.83 -2.17 -5.15
CA ILE A 48 -4.36 -0.84 -5.50
C ILE A 48 -5.24 0.18 -4.79
N THR A 49 -4.61 1.06 -4.02
CA THR A 49 -5.24 2.24 -3.43
C THR A 49 -4.73 3.50 -4.08
N ILE A 50 -5.64 4.32 -4.59
CA ILE A 50 -5.36 5.67 -5.08
C ILE A 50 -5.80 6.66 -3.99
N GLY A 51 -4.94 7.60 -3.65
CA GLY A 51 -5.23 8.65 -2.68
C GLY A 51 -4.43 9.91 -2.92
N LEU A 52 -4.49 10.84 -1.97
CA LEU A 52 -3.77 12.11 -2.00
C LEU A 52 -2.69 12.15 -0.92
N LEU A 53 -1.50 12.61 -1.28
CA LEU A 53 -0.43 12.96 -0.36
C LEU A 53 0.07 14.36 -0.70
N SER A 54 -0.06 15.31 0.23
CA SER A 54 0.41 16.70 0.03
C SER A 54 -0.11 17.39 -1.24
N GLY A 55 -1.32 17.04 -1.68
CA GLY A 55 -1.95 17.59 -2.89
C GLY A 55 -1.61 16.85 -4.19
N GLU A 56 -0.78 15.81 -4.14
CA GLU A 56 -0.45 14.96 -5.29
C GLU A 56 -1.17 13.62 -5.19
N PHE A 57 -1.61 13.09 -6.34
CA PHE A 57 -2.15 11.74 -6.40
C PHE A 57 -1.04 10.71 -6.26
N VAL A 58 -1.26 9.75 -5.37
CA VAL A 58 -0.34 8.62 -5.15
C VAL A 58 -1.09 7.31 -5.31
N VAL A 59 -0.35 6.29 -5.73
CA VAL A 59 -0.84 4.93 -5.91
C VAL A 59 -0.05 4.01 -4.97
N ILE A 60 -0.76 3.29 -4.11
CA ILE A 60 -0.20 2.34 -3.16
C ILE A 60 -0.64 0.95 -3.57
N ALA A 61 0.32 0.07 -3.86
CA ALA A 61 0.08 -1.36 -4.01
C ALA A 61 0.35 -2.05 -2.67
N HIS A 62 -0.67 -2.71 -2.12
CA HIS A 62 -0.59 -3.38 -0.82
C HIS A 62 -1.29 -4.74 -0.84
N ALA A 63 -0.97 -5.56 0.14
CA ALA A 63 -1.66 -6.81 0.41
C ALA A 63 -2.26 -6.69 1.81
N GLU A 64 -3.48 -7.21 1.98
CA GLU A 64 -4.13 -7.24 3.28
C GLU A 64 -3.93 -8.63 3.88
N GLU A 65 -3.27 -8.71 5.02
CA GLU A 65 -3.33 -9.91 5.85
C GLU A 65 -4.65 -9.87 6.62
N SER A 66 -5.61 -10.70 6.22
CA SER A 66 -6.81 -10.93 7.04
C SER A 66 -6.40 -11.54 8.39
N GLU A 67 -6.86 -10.99 9.51
CA GLU A 67 -6.80 -11.66 10.83
C GLU A 67 -7.71 -12.92 10.89
N GLU A 68 -7.94 -13.61 9.78
CA GLU A 68 -8.76 -14.81 9.72
C GLU A 68 -7.87 -16.06 9.75
N THR A 69 -7.29 -16.33 10.93
CA THR A 69 -7.06 -17.70 11.42
C THR A 69 -6.85 -17.64 12.94
N THR A 70 -7.95 -17.50 13.70
CA THR A 70 -8.02 -18.21 14.99
C THR A 70 -8.15 -19.69 14.64
N ARG A 71 -7.12 -20.48 14.92
CA ARG A 71 -7.25 -21.93 15.10
C ARG A 71 -7.43 -22.21 16.59
#